data_AF-A0A3E0WVQ3-F1
#
_entry.id   AF-A0A3E0WVQ3-F1
#
_cell.length_a   1.000
_cell.length_b   1.000
_cell.length_c   1.000
_cell.angle_alpha   90.00
_cell.angle_beta   90.00
_cell.angle_gamma   90.00
#
_symmetry.space_group_name_H-M   'P 1'
#
loop_
_entity.id
_entity.type
_entity.pdbx_description
1 polymer ?
#
loop_
_entity_poly.entity_id
_entity_poly.type
_entity_poly.pdbx_seq_one_letter_code
_entity_poly.pdbx_strand_id
1 'polypeptide(L)'
;MDLLNDNAYRVLIRQLEPRERETLRRHLKRLSADDRRGRFSATAGDAFIDRYVDRIQWKPACYHTIGAFIDGELRAVAECCLDSNAPRSAQSWH
;
A
#
# COMPACT_ATOMS: atom_id res chain seq x y z
N MET A 1 6.82 6.48 39.80
CA MET A 1 7.43 7.36 38.78
C MET A 1 7.55 6.53 37.52
N ASP A 2 6.50 6.54 36.72
CA ASP A 2 6.45 5.90 35.40
C ASP A 2 7.19 6.80 34.39
N LEU A 3 8.32 6.31 33.90
CA LEU A 3 9.07 6.90 32.79
C LEU A 3 9.23 5.86 31.67
N LEU A 4 8.13 5.22 31.29
CA LEU A 4 8.09 4.31 30.14
C LEU A 4 6.89 4.65 29.24
N ASN A 5 7.22 5.46 28.23
CA ASN A 5 6.61 5.43 26.91
C ASN A 5 5.26 6.16 26.70
N ASP A 6 5.29 7.48 26.88
CA ASP A 6 4.20 8.40 26.51
C ASP A 6 4.17 8.74 25.00
N ASN A 7 4.53 7.77 24.16
CA ASN A 7 4.50 7.90 22.69
C ASN A 7 3.89 6.64 22.07
N ALA A 8 2.69 6.28 22.54
CA ALA A 8 1.90 5.23 21.94
C ALA A 8 1.22 5.77 20.67
N TYR A 9 1.96 5.81 19.57
CA TYR A 9 1.38 6.13 18.26
C TYR A 9 0.17 5.24 17.99
N ARG A 10 -0.91 5.83 17.48
CA ARG A 10 -2.09 5.04 17.12
C ARG A 10 -1.83 4.36 15.78
N VAL A 11 -1.51 3.07 15.84
CA VAL A 11 -1.29 2.23 14.65
C VAL A 11 -2.61 1.61 14.20
N LEU A 12 -2.94 1.77 12.92
CA LEU A 12 -4.09 1.12 12.29
C LEU A 12 -3.65 0.48 10.97
N ILE A 13 -3.88 -0.81 10.81
CA ILE A 13 -3.65 -1.53 9.54
C ILE A 13 -5.01 -1.90 8.96
N ARG A 14 -5.30 -1.43 7.76
CA ARG A 14 -6.58 -1.73 7.09
C ARG A 14 -6.48 -1.59 5.57
N GLN A 15 -7.46 -2.16 4.88
CA GLN A 15 -7.65 -1.89 3.45
C GLN A 15 -7.94 -0.39 3.22
N LEU A 16 -7.35 0.16 2.15
CA LEU A 16 -7.71 1.47 1.60
C LEU A 16 -9.02 1.36 0.82
N GLU A 17 -9.85 2.38 0.94
CA GLU A 17 -11.07 2.53 0.18
C GLU A 17 -10.84 3.32 -1.13
N PRO A 18 -11.71 3.16 -2.15
CA PRO A 18 -11.58 3.89 -3.43
C PRO A 18 -11.44 5.41 -3.29
N ARG A 19 -12.13 5.99 -2.28
CA ARG A 19 -12.08 7.43 -1.98
C ARG A 19 -10.72 7.90 -1.44
N GLU A 20 -9.86 6.99 -1.01
CA GLU A 20 -8.53 7.28 -0.44
C GLU A 20 -7.41 7.25 -1.48
N ARG A 21 -7.76 7.22 -2.77
CA ARG A 21 -6.80 7.29 -3.89
C ARG A 21 -5.79 8.43 -3.72
N GLU A 22 -6.25 9.59 -3.29
CA GLU A 22 -5.37 10.75 -3.07
C GLU A 22 -4.41 10.54 -1.89
N THR A 23 -4.85 9.85 -0.84
CA THR A 23 -3.99 9.48 0.29
C THR A 23 -2.84 8.57 -0.17
N LEU A 24 -3.13 7.60 -1.03
CA LEU A 24 -2.12 6.75 -1.65
C LEU A 24 -1.15 7.54 -2.54
N ARG A 25 -1.69 8.42 -3.40
CA ARG A 25 -0.88 9.29 -4.26
C ARG A 25 0.09 10.13 -3.46
N ARG A 26 -0.40 10.82 -2.42
CA ARG A 26 0.42 11.65 -1.53
C ARG A 26 1.50 10.82 -0.82
N HIS A 27 1.15 9.64 -0.33
CA HIS A 27 2.11 8.74 0.31
C HIS A 27 3.24 8.34 -0.64
N LEU A 28 2.91 7.85 -1.83
CA LEU A 28 3.90 7.43 -2.83
C LEU A 28 4.77 8.59 -3.31
N LYS A 29 4.20 9.80 -3.43
CA LYS A 29 4.96 11.01 -3.75
C LYS A 29 5.87 11.47 -2.60
N ARG A 30 5.55 11.15 -1.35
CA ARG A 30 6.42 11.46 -0.19
C ARG A 30 7.66 10.56 -0.10
N LEU A 31 7.65 9.38 -0.74
CA LEU A 31 8.78 8.46 -0.73
C LEU A 31 10.01 9.04 -1.44
N SER A 32 11.19 8.69 -0.93
CA SER A 32 12.47 9.03 -1.55
C SER A 32 12.62 8.35 -2.92
N ALA A 33 13.54 8.85 -3.76
CA ALA A 33 13.81 8.23 -5.05
C ALA A 33 14.29 6.77 -4.92
N ASP A 34 15.07 6.46 -3.88
CA ASP A 34 15.55 5.11 -3.58
C ASP A 34 14.41 4.18 -3.16
N ASP A 35 13.49 4.64 -2.29
CA ASP A 35 12.33 3.86 -1.88
C ASP A 35 11.40 3.57 -3.05
N ARG A 36 11.18 4.57 -3.91
CA ARG A 36 10.40 4.40 -5.14
C ARG A 36 11.06 3.41 -6.08
N ARG A 37 12.39 3.45 -6.23
CA ARG A 37 13.15 2.46 -7.01
C ARG A 37 12.99 1.06 -6.44
N GLY A 38 13.09 0.91 -5.12
CA GLY A 38 12.88 -0.37 -4.44
C GLY A 38 11.47 -0.92 -4.65
N ARG A 39 10.45 -0.06 -4.64
CA ARG A 39 9.05 -0.47 -4.86
C ARG A 39 8.73 -0.83 -6.30
N PHE A 40 9.20 -0.04 -7.27
CA PHE A 40 8.79 -0.16 -8.67
C PHE A 40 9.84 -0.83 -9.56
N SER A 41 10.99 -1.21 -9.02
CA SER A 41 12.15 -1.75 -9.77
C SER A 41 12.57 -0.85 -10.94
N ALA A 42 12.25 0.45 -10.86
CA ALA A 42 12.45 1.43 -11.92
C ALA A 42 12.48 2.85 -11.34
N THR A 43 13.01 3.80 -12.12
CA THR A 43 12.91 5.23 -11.79
C THR A 43 11.46 5.69 -11.88
N ALA A 44 10.86 6.00 -10.74
CA ALA A 44 9.45 6.39 -10.62
C ALA A 44 9.31 7.85 -10.15
N GLY A 45 9.28 8.77 -11.12
CA GLY A 45 8.97 10.19 -10.88
C GLY A 45 7.47 10.44 -10.62
N ASP A 46 7.11 11.67 -10.28
CA ASP A 46 5.73 12.02 -9.89
C ASP A 46 4.70 11.71 -10.98
N ALA A 47 5.01 12.00 -12.24
CA ALA A 47 4.13 11.67 -13.36
C ALA A 47 3.93 10.15 -13.55
N PHE A 48 4.92 9.34 -13.18
CA PHE A 48 4.75 7.88 -13.14
C PHE A 48 3.82 7.48 -12.00
N ILE A 49 4.01 8.05 -10.81
CA ILE A 49 3.15 7.80 -9.64
C ILE A 49 1.69 8.18 -9.92
N ASP A 50 1.45 9.32 -10.57
CA ASP A 50 0.10 9.75 -10.94
C ASP A 50 -0.59 8.72 -11.84
N ARG A 51 0.07 8.33 -12.92
CA ARG A 51 -0.44 7.29 -13.84
C ARG A 51 -0.62 5.93 -13.17
N TYR A 52 0.28 5.57 -12.25
CA TYR A 52 0.20 4.33 -11.50
C TYR A 52 -1.07 4.30 -10.65
N VAL A 53 -1.28 5.34 -9.84
CA VAL A 53 -2.44 5.45 -8.95
C VAL A 53 -3.76 5.52 -9.73
N ASP A 54 -3.76 6.20 -10.88
CA ASP A 54 -4.94 6.29 -11.76
C ASP A 54 -5.34 4.93 -12.36
N ARG A 55 -4.39 4.00 -12.48
CA ARG A 55 -4.63 2.64 -13.02
C ARG A 55 -5.02 1.62 -11.97
N ILE A 56 -4.90 1.93 -10.68
CA ILE A 56 -5.26 1.00 -9.61
C ILE A 56 -6.73 0.60 -9.74
N GLN A 57 -6.96 -0.70 -9.87
CA GLN A 57 -8.31 -1.24 -9.88
C GLN A 57 -8.79 -1.39 -8.45
N TRP A 58 -9.74 -0.55 -8.05
CA TRP A 58 -10.34 -0.58 -6.72
C TRP A 58 -11.43 -1.65 -6.64
N LYS A 59 -11.09 -2.90 -6.97
CA LYS A 59 -11.98 -4.06 -6.94
C LYS A 59 -11.62 -4.94 -5.74
N PRO A 60 -12.36 -4.85 -4.62
CA PRO A 60 -12.01 -5.57 -3.39
C PRO A 60 -11.99 -7.09 -3.52
N ALA A 61 -12.53 -7.67 -4.60
CA ALA A 61 -12.52 -9.12 -4.81
C ALA A 61 -11.18 -9.65 -5.35
N CYS A 62 -10.40 -8.80 -6.04
CA CYS A 62 -9.19 -9.23 -6.76
C CYS A 62 -7.98 -8.37 -6.44
N TYR A 63 -8.15 -7.15 -5.94
CA TYR A 63 -7.05 -6.23 -5.71
C TYR A 63 -7.23 -5.52 -4.36
N HIS A 64 -6.32 -5.81 -3.44
CA HIS A 64 -6.32 -5.30 -2.09
C HIS A 64 -5.13 -4.37 -1.88
N THR A 65 -5.39 -3.10 -1.63
CA THR A 65 -4.39 -2.13 -1.18
C THR A 65 -4.52 -2.01 0.34
N ILE A 66 -3.57 -2.53 1.10
CA ILE A 66 -3.56 -2.53 2.57
C ILE A 66 -2.58 -1.46 3.05
N GLY A 67 -3.06 -0.52 3.86
CA GLY A 67 -2.27 0.57 4.42
C GLY A 67 -1.99 0.40 5.91
N ALA A 68 -0.80 0.81 6.32
CA ALA A 68 -0.46 1.05 7.73
C ALA A 68 -0.49 2.56 8.01
N PHE A 69 -1.35 2.96 8.93
CA PHE A 69 -1.54 4.34 9.36
C PHE A 69 -0.92 4.54 10.74
N ILE A 70 -0.19 5.64 10.89
CA ILE A 70 0.35 6.11 12.17
C ILE A 70 -0.23 7.51 12.37
N ASP A 71 -1.03 7.68 13.43
CA ASP A 71 -1.76 8.92 13.74
C ASP A 71 -2.59 9.44 12.56
N GLY A 72 -3.20 8.53 11.80
CA GLY A 72 -4.03 8.85 10.64
C GLY A 72 -3.26 9.14 9.35
N GLU A 73 -1.93 9.19 9.39
CA GLU A 73 -1.11 9.34 8.18
C GLU A 73 -0.72 7.96 7.62
N LEU A 74 -0.91 7.75 6.32
CA LEU A 74 -0.45 6.54 5.64
C LEU A 74 1.09 6.49 5.60
N ARG A 75 1.68 5.50 6.27
CA ARG A 75 3.13 5.33 6.41
C ARG A 75 3.69 4.14 5.63
N ALA A 76 2.87 3.14 5.34
CA ALA A 76 3.24 2.05 4.45
C ALA A 76 2.02 1.53 3.71
N VAL A 77 2.25 0.90 2.56
CA VAL A 77 1.18 0.28 1.77
C VAL A 77 1.68 -0.97 1.06
N ALA A 78 0.89 -2.04 1.14
CA ALA A 78 1.08 -3.30 0.42
C ALA A 78 -0.07 -3.49 -0.56
N GLU A 79 0.23 -4.02 -1.74
CA GLU A 79 -0.77 -4.34 -2.77
C GLU A 79 -0.74 -5.84 -3.01
N CYS A 80 -1.90 -6.47 -2.95
CA CYS A 80 -2.09 -7.89 -3.20
C CYS A 80 -3.14 -8.06 -4.29
N CYS A 81 -2.76 -8.71 -5.38
CA CYS A 81 -3.67 -9.11 -6.43
C CYS A 81 -3.97 -10.60 -6.27
N LEU A 82 -5.22 -10.94 -5.95
CA LEU A 82 -5.70 -12.31 -6.01
C LEU A 82 -6.13 -12.56 -7.46
N ASP A 83 -5.36 -13.38 -8.17
CA ASP A 83 -5.76 -13.84 -9.49
C ASP A 83 -7.01 -14.73 -9.33
N SER A 84 -8.16 -14.21 -9.72
CA SER A 84 -9.43 -14.96 -9.74
C SER A 84 -9.41 -16.11 -10.74
N ASN A 85 -8.38 -16.20 -11.58
CA ASN A 85 -8.13 -17.26 -12.55
C ASN A 85 -6.97 -18.19 -12.15
N ALA A 86 -6.36 -18.03 -10.96
CA ALA A 86 -5.38 -18.98 -10.47
C ALA A 86 -6.02 -20.37 -10.38
N PRO A 87 -5.42 -21.42 -10.99
CA PRO A 87 -6.02 -22.75 -10.97
C PRO A 87 -6.17 -23.22 -9.53
N ARG A 88 -7.38 -23.71 -9.16
CA ARG A 88 -7.65 -24.27 -7.82
C ARG A 88 -6.76 -25.46 -7.45
N SER A 89 -5.99 -25.99 -8.40
CA SER A 89 -5.09 -27.13 -8.23
C SER A 89 -3.72 -26.80 -7.64
N ALA A 90 -3.43 -25.55 -7.27
CA ALA A 90 -2.19 -25.21 -6.53
C ALA A 90 -2.21 -25.66 -5.05
N GLN A 91 -2.89 -26.77 -4.73
CA GLN A 91 -2.82 -27.49 -3.46
C GLN A 91 -2.38 -28.94 -3.70
N SER A 92 -1.21 -29.12 -4.30
CA SER A 92 -0.49 -30.39 -4.20
C SER A 92 0.97 -30.17 -4.58
N TRP A 93 1.81 -29.86 -3.58
CA TRP A 93 3.24 -30.07 -3.70
C TRP A 93 3.54 -31.48 -3.18
N HIS A 94 3.90 -32.38 -4.09
CA HIS A 94 4.78 -33.53 -3.83
C HIS A 94 6.03 -33.31 -4.68
#